data_AF-A0A178VA22-F1
#
_entry.id   AF-A0A178VA22-F1
#
_cell.length_a   1.000
_cell.length_b   1.000
_cell.length_c   1.000
_cell.angle_alpha   90.00
_cell.angle_beta   90.00
_cell.angle_gamma   90.00
#
_symmetry.space_group_name_H-M   'P 1'
#
loop_
_entity.id
_entity.type
_entity.pdbx_description
1 polymer ?
#
loop_
_entity_poly.entity_id
_entity_poly.type
_entity_poly.pdbx_seq_one_letter_code
_entity_poly.pdbx_strand_id
1 'polypeptide(L)'
;MLKVPFNAQITPDELPSDIRVLLSNEVGNIGMLAAVLIREKKMGQKSRWVPYISRLPQPAEMHSSIFWGEDELSMIRCSAVHQETVKQKAQIEKDFSFVAQAFKRLLMYR
;
A
#
# COMPACT_ATOMS: atom_id res chain seq x y z
N MET A 1 -0.93 18.86 -22.36
CA MET A 1 -1.23 17.54 -21.74
C MET A 1 0.06 16.74 -21.68
N LEU A 2 0.37 16.11 -20.53
CA LEU A 2 1.51 15.21 -20.37
C LEU A 2 1.10 13.79 -20.78
N LYS A 3 1.96 13.05 -21.49
CA LYS A 3 1.78 11.62 -21.78
C LYS A 3 2.83 10.82 -21.00
N VAL A 4 2.39 9.80 -20.28
CA VAL A 4 3.29 8.89 -19.54
C VAL A 4 3.32 7.55 -20.28
N PRO A 5 4.50 7.05 -20.66
CA PRO A 5 4.60 5.77 -21.37
C PRO A 5 4.22 4.60 -20.46
N PHE A 6 3.74 3.50 -21.05
CA PHE A 6 3.25 2.34 -20.29
C PHE A 6 4.34 1.71 -19.40
N ASN A 7 5.60 1.69 -19.86
CA ASN A 7 6.73 1.18 -19.10
C ASN A 7 7.09 2.02 -17.84
N ALA A 8 6.51 3.22 -17.73
CA ALA A 8 6.63 4.12 -16.58
C ALA A 8 5.38 4.09 -15.67
N GLN A 9 4.53 3.06 -15.79
CA GLN A 9 3.46 2.76 -14.83
C GLN A 9 3.91 1.70 -13.83
N ILE A 10 3.47 1.83 -12.58
CA ILE A 10 3.62 0.80 -11.54
C ILE A 10 2.33 0.00 -11.51
N THR A 11 2.40 -1.31 -11.73
CA THR A 11 1.21 -2.18 -11.76
C THR A 11 1.37 -3.39 -10.83
N PRO A 12 0.25 -4.01 -10.37
CA PRO A 12 0.30 -5.25 -9.60
C PRO A 12 1.01 -6.42 -10.30
N ASP A 13 1.10 -6.39 -11.62
CA ASP A 13 1.77 -7.43 -12.42
C ASP A 13 3.30 -7.45 -12.22
N GLU A 14 3.88 -6.40 -11.60
CA GLU A 14 5.29 -6.38 -11.21
C GLU A 14 5.59 -7.28 -9.98
N LEU A 15 4.57 -7.82 -9.30
CA LEU A 15 4.77 -8.82 -8.25
C LEU A 15 5.26 -10.15 -8.83
N PRO A 16 6.22 -10.83 -8.17
CA PRO A 16 6.57 -12.20 -8.50
C PRO A 16 5.32 -13.11 -8.48
N SER A 17 5.22 -14.01 -9.46
CA SER A 17 4.05 -14.90 -9.62
C SER A 17 3.69 -15.65 -8.33
N ASP A 18 4.69 -16.12 -7.59
CA ASP A 18 4.47 -16.85 -6.32
C ASP A 18 3.77 -15.99 -5.28
N ILE A 19 4.17 -14.71 -5.14
CA ILE A 19 3.54 -13.77 -4.20
C ILE A 19 2.15 -13.41 -4.69
N ARG A 20 2.00 -13.18 -6.00
CA ARG A 20 0.71 -12.82 -6.61
C ARG A 20 -0.34 -13.91 -6.39
N VAL A 21 0.03 -15.18 -6.58
CA VAL A 21 -0.85 -16.34 -6.33
C VAL A 21 -1.22 -16.45 -4.84
N LEU A 22 -0.27 -16.19 -3.94
CA LEU A 22 -0.55 -16.20 -2.50
C LEU A 22 -1.52 -15.07 -2.07
N LEU A 23 -1.50 -13.93 -2.77
CA LEU A 23 -2.32 -12.76 -2.44
C LEU A 23 -3.64 -12.70 -3.21
N SER A 24 -3.79 -13.37 -4.34
CA SER A 24 -4.93 -13.20 -5.26
C SER A 24 -6.29 -13.54 -4.68
N ASN A 25 -6.33 -14.40 -3.66
CA ASN A 25 -7.57 -14.81 -3.02
C ASN A 25 -7.92 -13.93 -1.80
N GLU A 26 -6.93 -13.24 -1.23
CA GLU A 26 -7.05 -12.57 0.07
C GLU A 26 -7.00 -11.04 -0.04
N VAL A 27 -6.33 -10.51 -1.07
CA VAL A 27 -6.01 -9.09 -1.19
C VAL A 27 -6.40 -8.58 -2.58
N GLY A 28 -7.14 -7.47 -2.63
CA GLY A 28 -7.54 -6.85 -3.89
C GLY A 28 -6.36 -6.22 -4.65
N ASN A 29 -6.62 -5.79 -5.89
CA ASN A 29 -5.59 -5.19 -6.77
C ASN A 29 -4.85 -3.99 -6.13
N ILE A 30 -5.54 -3.19 -5.31
CA ILE A 30 -4.93 -2.04 -4.62
C ILE A 30 -3.92 -2.51 -3.57
N GLY A 31 -4.25 -3.54 -2.78
CA GLY A 31 -3.31 -4.10 -1.80
C GLY A 31 -2.13 -4.80 -2.47
N MET A 32 -2.32 -5.44 -3.63
CA MET A 32 -1.21 -5.93 -4.44
C MET A 32 -0.31 -4.80 -4.96
N LEU A 33 -0.89 -3.69 -5.43
CA LEU A 33 -0.11 -2.53 -5.84
C LEU A 33 0.68 -1.93 -4.67
N ALA A 34 0.07 -1.86 -3.48
CA ALA A 34 0.75 -1.43 -2.26
C ALA A 34 1.94 -2.36 -1.92
N ALA A 35 1.79 -3.68 -2.10
CA ALA A 35 2.87 -4.65 -1.93
C ALA A 35 4.04 -4.40 -2.90
N VAL A 36 3.77 -4.05 -4.17
CA VAL A 36 4.81 -3.63 -5.14
C VAL A 36 5.54 -2.39 -4.61
N LEU A 37 4.80 -1.35 -4.22
CA LEU A 37 5.38 -0.09 -3.75
C LEU A 37 6.27 -0.30 -2.52
N ILE A 38 5.87 -1.13 -1.57
CA ILE A 38 6.65 -1.45 -0.37
C ILE A 38 7.93 -2.20 -0.74
N ARG A 39 7.84 -3.16 -1.65
CA ARG A 39 9.01 -3.89 -2.16
C ARG A 39 10.01 -2.94 -2.83
N GLU A 40 9.53 -2.10 -3.74
CA GLU A 40 10.35 -1.13 -4.46
C GLU A 40 11.00 -0.12 -3.50
N LYS A 41 10.25 0.38 -2.51
CA LYS A 41 10.79 1.24 -1.46
C LYS A 41 11.87 0.54 -0.64
N LYS A 42 11.70 -0.75 -0.32
CA LYS A 42 12.70 -1.55 0.42
C LYS A 42 13.96 -1.84 -0.39
N MET A 43 13.88 -1.94 -1.71
CA MET A 43 15.05 -2.10 -2.57
C MET A 43 15.95 -0.85 -2.63
N GLY A 44 15.44 0.30 -2.19
CA GLY A 44 16.21 1.54 -2.11
C GLY A 44 16.83 1.89 -3.47
N GLN A 45 18.14 2.20 -3.48
CA GLN A 45 18.87 2.62 -4.69
C GLN A 45 18.90 1.57 -5.82
N LYS A 46 18.53 0.31 -5.54
CA LYS A 46 18.42 -0.75 -6.56
C LYS A 46 17.08 -0.71 -7.31
N SER A 47 16.10 0.06 -6.84
CA SER A 47 14.81 0.22 -7.51
C SER A 47 14.90 1.23 -8.64
N ARG A 48 14.31 0.89 -9.79
CA ARG A 48 14.12 1.84 -10.90
C ARG A 48 13.20 3.01 -10.53
N TRP A 49 12.39 2.83 -9.49
CA TRP A 49 11.36 3.78 -9.07
C TRP A 49 11.85 4.80 -8.04
N VAL A 50 13.13 4.80 -7.66
CA VAL A 50 13.72 5.78 -6.73
C VAL A 50 13.37 7.24 -7.07
N PRO A 51 13.45 7.70 -8.34
CA PRO A 51 13.12 9.08 -8.68
C PRO A 51 11.67 9.46 -8.37
N TYR A 52 10.75 8.49 -8.44
CA TYR A 52 9.33 8.69 -8.14
C TYR A 52 9.04 8.52 -6.65
N ILE A 53 9.48 7.41 -6.05
CA ILE A 53 9.21 7.08 -4.63
C ILE A 53 9.80 8.14 -3.69
N SER A 54 10.97 8.70 -4.01
CA SER A 54 11.59 9.78 -3.21
C SER A 54 10.82 11.10 -3.21
N ARG A 55 9.83 11.25 -4.10
CA ARG A 55 8.98 12.44 -4.23
C ARG A 55 7.55 12.21 -3.76
N LEU A 56 7.24 11.02 -3.25
CA LEU A 56 5.93 10.77 -2.67
C LEU A 56 5.73 11.62 -1.42
N PRO A 57 4.52 12.15 -1.20
CA PRO A 57 4.22 12.93 0.00
C PRO A 57 4.39 12.06 1.25
N GLN A 58 4.85 12.69 2.32
CA GLN A 58 4.82 12.10 3.65
C GLN A 58 3.38 12.07 4.17
N PRO A 59 3.05 11.14 5.08
CA PRO A 59 1.71 11.09 5.69
C PRO A 59 1.25 12.42 6.29
N ALA A 60 2.16 13.20 6.87
CA ALA A 60 1.86 14.51 7.46
C ALA A 60 1.49 15.58 6.41
N GLU A 61 1.90 15.39 5.15
CA GLU A 61 1.55 16.27 4.02
C GLU A 61 0.21 15.87 3.38
N MET A 62 -0.39 14.76 3.84
CA MET A 62 -1.65 14.23 3.32
C MET A 62 -2.82 14.56 4.25
N HIS A 63 -3.84 15.26 3.74
CA HIS A 63 -5.06 15.58 4.49
C HIS A 63 -6.11 14.44 4.39
N SER A 64 -5.73 13.24 4.82
CA SER A 64 -6.62 12.07 4.85
C SER A 64 -6.85 11.58 6.28
N SER A 65 -8.11 11.31 6.64
CA SER A 65 -8.51 10.80 7.96
C SER A 65 -7.87 9.44 8.31
N ILE A 66 -7.34 8.71 7.32
CA ILE A 66 -6.61 7.48 7.55
C ILE A 66 -5.33 7.69 8.40
N PHE A 67 -4.75 8.90 8.35
CA PHE A 67 -3.55 9.25 9.11
C PHE A 67 -3.85 10.00 10.40
N TRP A 68 -5.11 10.33 10.67
CA TRP A 68 -5.50 11.06 11.86
C TRP A 68 -5.32 10.22 13.13
N GLY A 69 -4.90 10.91 14.19
CA GLY A 69 -4.83 10.37 15.54
C GLY A 69 -6.21 10.23 16.19
N GLU A 70 -6.23 9.66 17.39
CA GLU A 70 -7.48 9.43 18.14
C GLU A 70 -8.17 10.75 18.50
N ASP A 71 -7.41 11.77 18.92
CA ASP A 71 -7.98 13.07 19.28
C ASP A 71 -8.70 13.72 18.09
N GLU A 72 -8.08 13.72 16.91
CA GLU A 72 -8.66 14.26 15.67
C GLU A 72 -9.89 13.47 15.21
N LEU A 73 -9.84 12.14 15.27
CA LEU A 73 -10.98 11.29 14.91
C LEU A 73 -12.13 11.41 15.90
N SER A 74 -11.84 11.64 17.18
CA SER A 74 -12.85 11.81 18.23
C SER A 74 -13.75 13.01 17.96
N MET A 75 -13.22 14.07 17.34
CA MET A 75 -13.97 15.27 16.98
C MET A 75 -15.10 14.99 15.98
N ILE A 76 -15.00 13.92 15.19
CA ILE A 76 -15.97 13.56 14.15
C ILE A 76 -16.66 12.20 14.42
N ARG A 77 -16.60 11.69 15.66
CA ARG A 77 -17.01 10.32 16.03
C ARG A 77 -18.40 9.88 15.54
N CYS A 78 -19.37 10.79 15.52
CA CYS A 78 -20.75 10.50 15.11
C CYS A 78 -21.01 10.68 13.60
N SER A 79 -19.98 10.96 12.81
CA SER A 79 -20.09 11.15 11.36
C SER A 79 -19.94 9.83 10.60
N ALA A 80 -20.52 9.79 9.39
CA ALA A 80 -20.27 8.70 8.44
C ALA A 80 -18.79 8.58 8.04
N VAL A 81 -18.08 9.73 7.99
CA VAL A 81 -16.64 9.76 7.68
C VAL A 81 -15.83 9.01 8.73
N HIS A 82 -16.14 9.19 10.01
CA HIS A 82 -15.49 8.44 11.09
C HIS A 82 -15.73 6.93 10.94
N GLN A 83 -16.98 6.51 10.74
CA GLN A 83 -17.33 5.10 10.58
C GLN A 83 -16.60 4.44 9.40
N GLU A 84 -16.60 5.11 8.24
CA GLU A 84 -15.90 4.61 7.06
C GLU A 84 -14.38 4.60 7.27
N THR A 85 -13.82 5.61 7.94
CA THR A 85 -12.39 5.64 8.25
C THR A 85 -11.98 4.46 9.12
N VAL A 86 -12.73 4.16 10.19
CA VAL A 86 -12.45 3.02 11.08
C VAL A 86 -12.51 1.70 10.29
N LYS A 87 -13.53 1.52 9.45
CA LYS A 87 -13.68 0.34 8.60
C LYS A 87 -12.51 0.20 7.62
N GLN A 88 -12.10 1.29 6.97
CA GLN A 88 -10.98 1.29 6.03
C GLN A 88 -9.65 0.99 6.73
N LYS A 89 -9.40 1.57 7.91
CA LYS A 89 -8.22 1.24 8.74
C LYS A 89 -8.16 -0.27 9.03
N ALA A 90 -9.26 -0.86 9.51
CA ALA A 90 -9.33 -2.29 9.80
C ALA A 90 -9.12 -3.18 8.55
N GLN A 91 -9.66 -2.78 7.40
CA GLN A 91 -9.45 -3.52 6.14
C GLN A 91 -7.99 -3.43 5.68
N ILE A 92 -7.37 -2.24 5.76
CA ILE A 92 -5.96 -2.05 5.41
C ILE A 92 -5.06 -2.89 6.31
N GLU A 93 -5.31 -2.91 7.62
CA GLU A 93 -4.56 -3.75 8.57
C GLU A 93 -4.66 -5.24 8.21
N LYS A 94 -5.88 -5.71 7.88
CA LYS A 94 -6.12 -7.07 7.43
C LYS A 94 -5.33 -7.39 6.15
N ASP A 95 -5.46 -6.56 5.10
CA ASP A 95 -4.77 -6.75 3.82
C ASP A 95 -3.25 -6.80 4.01
N PHE A 96 -2.71 -5.88 4.82
CA PHE A 96 -1.28 -5.80 5.08
C PHE A 96 -0.76 -6.98 5.91
N SER A 97 -1.59 -7.59 6.75
CA SER A 97 -1.23 -8.82 7.47
C SER A 97 -0.97 -9.98 6.49
N PHE A 98 -1.79 -10.13 5.45
CA PHE A 98 -1.60 -11.14 4.40
C PHE A 98 -0.38 -10.84 3.55
N VAL A 99 -0.18 -9.57 3.17
CA VAL A 99 1.02 -9.13 2.43
C VAL A 99 2.28 -9.47 3.23
N ALA A 100 2.32 -9.10 4.52
CA ALA A 100 3.45 -9.41 5.39
C ALA A 100 3.71 -10.92 5.50
N GLN A 101 2.66 -11.73 5.61
CA GLN A 101 2.76 -13.19 5.66
C GLN A 101 3.32 -13.77 4.36
N ALA A 102 2.84 -13.30 3.20
CA ALA A 102 3.31 -13.76 1.90
C ALA A 102 4.80 -13.47 1.70
N PHE A 103 5.25 -12.25 2.04
CA PHE A 103 6.68 -11.90 1.99
C PHE A 103 7.52 -12.69 2.99
N LYS A 104 7.00 -12.98 4.19
CA LYS A 104 7.71 -13.80 5.19
C LYS A 104 7.93 -15.22 4.69
N ARG A 105 6.93 -15.84 4.07
CA ARG A 105 7.05 -17.18 3.47
C ARG A 105 8.14 -17.19 2.39
N LEU A 106 8.18 -16.19 1.52
CA LEU A 106 9.19 -16.10 0.46
C LEU A 106 10.63 -15.98 1.02
N LEU A 107 10.81 -15.31 2.15
CA LEU A 107 12.12 -15.19 2.82
C LEU A 107 12.54 -16.44 3.62
N MET A 108 11.62 -17.35 3.93
CA MET A 108 11.92 -18.61 4.62
C MET A 108 12.35 -19.74 3.67
N TYR A 109 12.05 -19.63 2.37
CA TYR A 109 12.41 -20.62 1.33
C TYR A 109 13.58 -20.16 0.43
N ARG A 110 14.33 -19.11 0.83
CA ARG A 110 15.56 -18.64 0.19
C ARG A 110 16.70 -18.62 1.18
#